data_AF-A0A0A1P0A4-F1
#
_entry.id   AF-A0A0A1P0A4-F1
#
_cell.length_a   1.000
_cell.length_b   1.000
_cell.length_c   1.000
_cell.angle_alpha   90.00
_cell.angle_beta   90.00
_cell.angle_gamma   90.00
#
_symmetry.space_group_name_H-M   'P 1'
#
loop_
_entity.id
_entity.type
_entity.pdbx_description
1 polymer ?
#
loop_
_entity_poly.entity_id
_entity_poly.type
_entity_poly.pdbx_seq_one_letter_code
_entity_poly.pdbx_strand_id
1 'polypeptide(L)'
;MIRSIAALFLFANLCVANTPIPDSQSTDFTSFALGARPYWQLSRALNHDMCWPSACVENGAVVPSADLKNFPVAGQGGCPPAGSRFPVYWNAKKCTDTEIRVAYNLFWKKDGFSPSGIYGHGYDWEQVIVVYAKGGNSWSRKGAYLSGHGGYKYYDWNEMTTSNESNIAAGGQNMDHPKIFPAWAKHSMFIDSKDGNPVLEGLDAFDENAFRTSSYQYFNAKEEMIQVVPNTQLWTLIANKDWNKASSSPNVVYDKLCTIK
;
A
#
# COMPACT_ATOMS: atom_id res chain seq x y z
N MET A 1 -57.25 14.66 26.36
CA MET A 1 -56.40 14.58 25.16
C MET A 1 -54.96 14.42 25.61
N ILE A 2 -54.43 13.19 25.54
CA ILE A 2 -53.03 12.89 25.87
C ILE A 2 -52.25 12.96 24.55
N ARG A 3 -51.37 13.96 24.41
CA ARG A 3 -50.48 14.06 23.25
C ARG A 3 -49.23 13.21 23.54
N SER A 4 -49.14 12.07 22.88
CA SER A 4 -47.94 11.24 22.84
C SER A 4 -46.83 11.97 22.07
N ILE A 5 -45.67 12.17 22.69
CA ILE A 5 -44.45 12.62 22.02
C ILE A 5 -43.73 11.36 21.54
N ALA A 6 -43.65 11.18 20.22
CA ALA A 6 -42.82 10.14 19.62
C ALA A 6 -41.35 10.58 19.69
N ALA A 7 -40.54 9.89 20.50
CA ALA A 7 -39.11 10.05 20.52
C ALA A 7 -38.51 9.37 19.26
N LEU A 8 -38.01 10.17 18.34
CA LEU A 8 -37.26 9.71 17.18
C LEU A 8 -35.83 9.37 17.65
N PHE A 9 -35.53 8.08 17.82
CA PHE A 9 -34.16 7.64 18.10
C PHE A 9 -33.34 7.73 16.81
N LEU A 10 -32.52 8.79 16.69
CA LEU A 10 -31.42 8.82 15.72
C LEU A 10 -30.36 7.81 16.17
N PHE A 11 -30.27 6.66 15.49
CA PHE A 11 -29.07 5.83 15.56
C PHE A 11 -27.96 6.56 14.80
N ALA A 12 -27.17 7.36 15.52
CA ALA A 12 -25.87 7.77 15.02
C ALA A 12 -25.01 6.50 14.92
N ASN A 13 -24.68 6.09 13.70
CA ASN A 13 -23.60 5.12 13.48
C ASN A 13 -22.32 5.75 14.04
N LEU A 14 -21.97 5.41 15.27
CA LEU A 14 -20.68 5.72 15.86
C LEU A 14 -19.65 4.91 15.06
N CYS A 15 -19.04 5.54 14.07
CA CYS A 15 -17.81 5.04 13.47
C CYS A 15 -16.79 4.99 14.61
N VAL A 16 -16.48 3.78 15.10
CA VAL A 16 -15.41 3.61 16.08
C VAL A 16 -14.11 3.97 15.37
N ALA A 17 -13.46 5.02 15.84
CA ALA A 17 -12.12 5.38 15.42
C ALA A 17 -11.17 4.20 15.69
N ASN A 18 -10.39 3.77 14.69
CA ASN A 18 -9.41 2.69 14.78
C ASN A 18 -10.02 1.42 15.40
N THR A 19 -10.99 0.83 14.69
CA THR A 19 -11.82 -0.29 15.12
C THR A 19 -10.95 -1.42 15.67
N PRO A 20 -11.00 -1.72 16.98
CA PRO A 20 -10.16 -2.75 17.56
C PRO A 20 -10.48 -4.14 17.01
N ILE A 21 -9.44 -4.94 16.75
CA ILE A 21 -9.54 -6.34 16.35
C ILE A 21 -9.43 -7.23 17.59
N PRO A 22 -10.36 -8.15 17.86
CA PRO A 22 -10.27 -9.05 19.02
C PRO A 22 -9.01 -9.93 19.00
N ASP A 23 -8.42 -10.18 20.17
CA ASP A 23 -7.23 -11.04 20.32
C ASP A 23 -7.45 -12.48 19.86
N SER A 24 -8.71 -12.96 19.91
CA SER A 24 -9.11 -14.27 19.37
C SER A 24 -8.86 -14.42 17.86
N GLN A 25 -8.66 -13.31 17.13
CA GLN A 25 -8.35 -13.32 15.70
C GLN A 25 -6.84 -13.24 15.43
N SER A 26 -5.98 -13.21 16.45
CA SER A 26 -4.51 -13.11 16.27
C SER A 26 -3.82 -14.38 15.77
N THR A 27 -4.59 -15.45 15.51
CA THR A 27 -4.11 -16.72 14.93
C THR A 27 -4.30 -16.78 13.41
N ASP A 28 -5.20 -15.97 12.86
CA ASP A 28 -5.41 -15.78 11.42
C ASP A 28 -5.36 -14.29 11.10
N PHE A 29 -4.32 -13.85 10.42
CA PHE A 29 -4.07 -12.44 10.16
C PHE A 29 -5.00 -11.81 9.10
N THR A 30 -5.98 -12.55 8.57
CA THR A 30 -6.93 -12.03 7.57
C THR A 30 -7.66 -10.77 8.04
N SER A 31 -8.15 -10.74 9.28
CA SER A 31 -8.82 -9.54 9.81
C SER A 31 -7.88 -8.36 10.00
N PHE A 32 -6.60 -8.61 10.27
CA PHE A 32 -5.58 -7.58 10.34
C PHE A 32 -5.30 -7.03 8.93
N ALA A 33 -5.16 -7.90 7.93
CA ALA A 33 -4.93 -7.50 6.54
C ALA A 33 -6.12 -6.74 5.93
N LEU A 34 -7.35 -7.17 6.21
CA LEU A 34 -8.52 -6.46 5.72
C LEU A 34 -8.75 -5.17 6.51
N GLY A 35 -8.48 -5.19 7.82
CA GLY A 35 -8.74 -4.05 8.70
C GLY A 35 -7.92 -2.81 8.37
N ALA A 36 -6.70 -2.92 7.85
CA ALA A 36 -5.88 -1.74 7.54
C ALA A 36 -5.41 -1.66 6.10
N ARG A 37 -6.18 -2.27 5.18
CA ARG A 37 -5.86 -2.22 3.75
C ARG A 37 -5.73 -0.76 3.29
N PRO A 38 -4.64 -0.37 2.63
CA PRO A 38 -4.44 1.00 2.18
C PRO A 38 -5.46 1.47 1.14
N TYR A 39 -5.70 2.77 1.14
CA TYR A 39 -6.43 3.49 0.11
C TYR A 39 -5.46 4.30 -0.77
N TRP A 40 -5.20 3.79 -1.96
CA TRP A 40 -4.13 4.29 -2.84
C TRP A 40 -4.54 5.56 -3.57
N GLN A 41 -3.68 6.57 -3.50
CA GLN A 41 -3.78 7.85 -4.18
C GLN A 41 -2.72 7.88 -5.28
N LEU A 42 -3.10 7.49 -6.50
CA LEU A 42 -2.18 7.32 -7.62
C LEU A 42 -2.09 8.61 -8.43
N SER A 43 -0.91 8.86 -8.98
CA SER A 43 -0.50 10.17 -9.48
C SER A 43 -0.50 10.26 -11.00
N ARG A 44 -0.81 11.45 -11.50
CA ARG A 44 -0.54 11.90 -12.87
C ARG A 44 0.30 13.17 -12.83
N ALA A 45 1.34 13.25 -13.64
CA ALA A 45 2.15 14.45 -13.80
C ALA A 45 2.43 14.72 -15.29
N LEU A 46 2.50 15.99 -15.69
CA LEU A 46 2.82 16.38 -17.08
C LEU A 46 1.95 15.69 -18.14
N ASN A 47 0.67 15.42 -17.82
CA ASN A 47 -0.26 14.64 -18.65
C ASN A 47 0.14 13.17 -18.90
N HIS A 48 0.99 12.62 -18.04
CA HIS A 48 1.43 11.23 -18.07
C HIS A 48 1.03 10.53 -16.77
N ASP A 49 0.30 9.44 -16.90
CA ASP A 49 -0.06 8.57 -15.78
C ASP A 49 1.14 7.74 -15.36
N MET A 50 1.38 7.59 -14.05
CA MET A 50 2.41 6.67 -13.55
C MET A 50 2.29 5.28 -14.19
N CYS A 51 3.36 4.49 -14.18
CA CYS A 51 3.22 3.08 -14.51
C CYS A 51 2.18 2.49 -13.54
N TRP A 52 1.18 1.80 -14.07
CA TRP A 52 0.10 1.32 -13.22
C TRP A 52 0.53 0.07 -12.45
N PRO A 53 0.13 -0.10 -11.17
CA PRO A 53 0.38 -1.35 -10.46
C PRO A 53 -0.27 -2.55 -11.18
N SER A 54 0.26 -3.75 -10.97
CA SER A 54 -0.23 -4.97 -11.64
C SER A 54 0.03 -6.25 -10.86
N ALA A 55 -0.51 -7.36 -11.37
CA ALA A 55 -0.12 -8.67 -10.90
C ALA A 55 1.34 -8.97 -11.30
N CYS A 56 2.11 -9.52 -10.37
CA CYS A 56 3.48 -9.97 -10.64
C CYS A 56 3.53 -11.33 -11.36
N VAL A 57 2.43 -12.09 -11.29
CA VAL A 57 2.28 -13.41 -11.92
C VAL A 57 1.00 -13.43 -12.74
N GLU A 58 1.11 -13.85 -13.99
CA GLU A 58 -0.01 -14.07 -14.91
C GLU A 58 0.18 -15.42 -15.60
N ASN A 59 -0.90 -16.17 -15.78
CA ASN A 59 -0.87 -17.49 -16.44
C ASN A 59 0.20 -18.44 -15.84
N GLY A 60 0.40 -18.37 -14.52
CA GLY A 60 1.34 -19.23 -13.79
C GLY A 60 2.81 -18.84 -13.92
N ALA A 61 3.14 -17.72 -14.55
CA ALA A 61 4.51 -17.24 -14.74
C ALA A 61 4.68 -15.78 -14.29
N VAL A 62 5.88 -15.43 -13.83
CA VAL A 62 6.21 -14.04 -13.51
C VAL A 62 6.20 -13.20 -14.78
N VAL A 63 5.54 -12.04 -14.74
CA VAL A 63 5.43 -11.13 -15.89
C VAL A 63 6.80 -10.54 -16.28
N PRO A 64 7.02 -10.21 -17.57
CA PRO A 64 8.23 -9.48 -17.97
C PRO A 64 8.22 -8.05 -17.40
N SER A 65 9.39 -7.44 -17.24
CA SER A 65 9.47 -6.02 -16.90
C SER A 65 8.92 -5.15 -18.04
N ALA A 66 8.57 -3.90 -17.72
CA ALA A 66 8.22 -2.89 -18.70
C ALA A 66 9.46 -2.11 -19.15
N ASP A 67 9.41 -1.58 -20.37
CA ASP A 67 10.42 -0.71 -20.94
C ASP A 67 10.58 0.58 -20.14
N LEU A 68 11.81 1.02 -19.96
CA LEU A 68 12.10 2.37 -19.50
C LEU A 68 11.92 3.35 -20.67
N LYS A 69 11.08 4.38 -20.46
CA LYS A 69 10.83 5.49 -21.38
C LYS A 69 11.19 6.80 -20.66
N ASN A 70 11.15 7.92 -21.37
CA ASN A 70 11.46 9.23 -20.80
C ASN A 70 10.49 9.64 -19.68
N PHE A 71 9.27 9.10 -19.70
CA PHE A 71 8.25 9.28 -18.67
C PHE A 71 7.64 7.92 -18.30
N PRO A 72 7.02 7.79 -17.12
CA PRO A 72 6.22 6.62 -16.79
C PRO A 72 4.88 6.84 -17.51
N VAL A 73 4.56 6.01 -18.49
CA VAL A 73 3.30 6.18 -19.24
C VAL A 73 2.55 4.86 -19.17
N ALA A 74 1.48 4.85 -18.38
CA ALA A 74 0.54 3.74 -18.34
C ALA A 74 0.07 3.34 -19.75
N GLY A 75 -0.10 2.04 -20.00
CA GLY A 75 -0.51 1.50 -21.30
C GLY A 75 0.57 1.46 -22.38
N GLN A 76 1.80 1.94 -22.10
CA GLN A 76 2.92 1.92 -23.04
C GLN A 76 4.10 1.12 -22.50
N GLY A 77 4.89 0.54 -23.41
CA GLY A 77 6.13 -0.15 -23.06
C GLY A 77 5.93 -1.34 -22.10
N GLY A 78 4.73 -1.91 -22.02
CA GLY A 78 4.41 -3.00 -21.11
C GLY A 78 3.87 -2.58 -19.74
N CYS A 79 3.75 -1.29 -19.42
CA CYS A 79 2.98 -0.82 -18.27
C CYS A 79 1.47 -1.05 -18.53
N PRO A 80 0.69 -1.51 -17.53
CA PRO A 80 -0.75 -1.64 -17.67
C PRO A 80 -1.41 -0.26 -17.90
N PRO A 81 -2.58 -0.20 -18.56
CA PRO A 81 -3.37 1.01 -18.69
C PRO A 81 -3.79 1.57 -17.32
N ALA A 82 -3.87 2.91 -17.20
CA ALA A 82 -4.38 3.55 -16.00
C ALA A 82 -5.84 3.11 -15.73
N GLY A 83 -6.17 2.89 -14.46
CA GLY A 83 -7.48 2.36 -14.05
C GLY A 83 -7.63 0.84 -14.16
N SER A 84 -6.60 0.11 -14.61
CA SER A 84 -6.62 -1.37 -14.58
C SER A 84 -6.73 -1.88 -13.14
N ARG A 85 -7.39 -3.03 -12.96
CA ARG A 85 -7.42 -3.69 -11.64
C ARG A 85 -6.04 -4.25 -11.31
N PHE A 86 -5.66 -4.20 -10.04
CA PHE A 86 -4.40 -4.77 -9.57
C PHE A 86 -4.57 -5.42 -8.20
N PRO A 87 -3.79 -6.46 -7.89
CA PRO A 87 -3.77 -7.05 -6.55
C PRO A 87 -2.88 -6.25 -5.60
N VAL A 88 -3.18 -6.33 -4.31
CA VAL A 88 -2.26 -6.03 -3.23
C VAL A 88 -1.82 -7.35 -2.63
N TYR A 89 -0.51 -7.60 -2.63
CA TYR A 89 0.06 -8.79 -2.02
C TYR A 89 0.30 -8.53 -0.55
N TRP A 90 -0.12 -9.43 0.34
CA TRP A 90 0.08 -9.22 1.76
C TRP A 90 0.67 -10.42 2.49
N ASN A 91 1.42 -10.14 3.53
CA ASN A 91 1.90 -11.11 4.49
C ASN A 91 1.90 -10.49 5.89
N ALA A 92 1.91 -11.32 6.92
CA ALA A 92 1.84 -10.84 8.30
C ALA A 92 2.63 -11.75 9.24
N LYS A 93 3.14 -11.17 10.32
CA LYS A 93 3.78 -11.87 11.43
C LYS A 93 3.36 -11.27 12.76
N LYS A 94 3.19 -12.14 13.75
CA LYS A 94 3.23 -11.74 15.16
C LYS A 94 4.71 -11.60 15.54
N CYS A 95 5.14 -10.37 15.81
CA CYS A 95 6.54 -10.03 16.08
C CYS A 95 6.90 -10.14 17.56
N THR A 96 5.94 -9.82 18.43
CA THR A 96 6.02 -10.04 19.88
C THR A 96 4.62 -10.40 20.41
N ASP A 97 4.48 -10.65 21.70
CA ASP A 97 3.16 -10.85 22.31
C ASP A 97 2.25 -9.62 22.27
N THR A 98 2.83 -8.45 22.00
CA THR A 98 2.11 -7.17 21.95
C THR A 98 2.21 -6.47 20.59
N GLU A 99 2.82 -7.11 19.58
CA GLU A 99 3.02 -6.51 18.26
C GLU A 99 2.74 -7.51 17.12
N ILE A 100 1.85 -7.13 16.21
CA ILE A 100 1.61 -7.80 14.93
C ILE A 100 1.92 -6.81 13.82
N ARG A 101 2.53 -7.27 12.73
CA ARG A 101 2.80 -6.46 11.54
C ARG A 101 2.16 -7.09 10.32
N VAL A 102 1.57 -6.26 9.47
CA VAL A 102 1.03 -6.65 8.16
C VAL A 102 1.70 -5.81 7.08
N ALA A 103 2.39 -6.46 6.15
CA ALA A 103 2.97 -5.82 4.98
C ALA A 103 1.99 -5.90 3.80
N TYR A 104 1.65 -4.75 3.21
CA TYR A 104 0.91 -4.60 1.96
C TYR A 104 1.88 -4.21 0.87
N ASN A 105 2.00 -5.03 -0.16
CA ASN A 105 3.02 -4.91 -1.21
C ASN A 105 2.32 -4.65 -2.55
N LEU A 106 2.72 -3.57 -3.21
CA LEU A 106 2.36 -3.29 -4.59
C LEU A 106 3.51 -3.67 -5.53
N PHE A 107 3.15 -4.13 -6.72
CA PHE A 107 4.09 -4.49 -7.76
C PHE A 107 3.91 -3.59 -8.97
N TRP A 108 5.03 -3.07 -9.48
CA TRP A 108 5.10 -2.44 -10.79
C TRP A 108 6.07 -3.19 -11.68
N LYS A 109 5.80 -3.16 -12.99
CA LYS A 109 6.68 -3.80 -13.98
C LYS A 109 7.99 -3.05 -14.20
N LYS A 110 8.13 -1.84 -13.65
CA LYS A 110 9.32 -0.99 -13.70
C LYS A 110 9.27 0.08 -12.60
N ASP A 111 10.43 0.64 -12.32
CA ASP A 111 10.67 1.84 -11.54
C ASP A 111 11.25 2.95 -12.46
N GLY A 112 10.74 4.17 -12.38
CA GLY A 112 11.37 5.36 -12.95
C GLY A 112 11.49 5.44 -14.48
N PHE A 113 12.59 6.05 -14.96
CA PHE A 113 12.77 6.46 -16.36
C PHE A 113 13.99 5.84 -17.04
N SER A 114 14.10 6.07 -18.34
CA SER A 114 15.31 5.81 -19.12
C SER A 114 16.39 6.87 -18.82
N PRO A 115 17.70 6.49 -18.77
CA PRO A 115 18.23 5.15 -19.00
C PRO A 115 18.23 4.29 -17.74
N SER A 116 18.24 2.97 -17.97
CA SER A 116 18.31 1.97 -16.90
C SER A 116 19.57 2.14 -16.06
N GLY A 117 19.44 1.91 -14.76
CA GLY A 117 20.55 1.99 -13.82
C GLY A 117 20.86 3.41 -13.32
N ILE A 118 20.40 4.44 -14.03
CA ILE A 118 20.53 5.86 -13.65
C ILE A 118 19.19 6.38 -13.12
N TYR A 119 18.16 6.43 -13.97
CA TYR A 119 16.85 7.00 -13.60
C TYR A 119 15.77 5.96 -13.35
N GLY A 120 16.05 4.67 -13.53
CA GLY A 120 15.05 3.62 -13.39
C GLY A 120 15.60 2.21 -13.54
N HIS A 121 14.74 1.22 -13.30
CA HIS A 121 15.03 -0.19 -13.51
C HIS A 121 13.77 -1.00 -13.82
N GLY A 122 13.96 -2.21 -14.35
CA GLY A 122 12.87 -3.15 -14.50
C GLY A 122 12.42 -3.66 -13.13
N TYR A 123 11.12 -3.91 -13.01
CA TYR A 123 10.42 -4.29 -11.78
C TYR A 123 10.49 -3.26 -10.65
N ASP A 124 9.47 -3.25 -9.82
CA ASP A 124 9.46 -2.52 -8.56
C ASP A 124 8.52 -3.15 -7.55
N TRP A 125 8.91 -3.08 -6.28
CA TRP A 125 8.14 -3.56 -5.15
C TRP A 125 8.18 -2.51 -4.05
N GLU A 126 7.02 -1.96 -3.71
CA GLU A 126 6.88 -1.00 -2.63
C GLU A 126 5.85 -1.48 -1.60
N GLN A 127 6.04 -1.09 -0.35
CA GLN A 127 5.32 -1.61 0.79
C GLN A 127 4.80 -0.54 1.75
N VAL A 128 3.64 -0.84 2.31
CA VAL A 128 3.13 -0.22 3.52
C VAL A 128 3.03 -1.30 4.57
N ILE A 129 3.69 -1.13 5.71
CA ILE A 129 3.71 -2.12 6.79
C ILE A 129 2.97 -1.53 7.99
N VAL A 130 1.75 -1.99 8.22
CA VAL A 130 0.95 -1.54 9.36
C VAL A 130 1.36 -2.32 10.60
N VAL A 131 1.62 -1.58 11.68
CA VAL A 131 1.95 -2.10 13.00
C VAL A 131 0.71 -2.06 13.87
N TYR A 132 0.34 -3.21 14.43
CA TYR A 132 -0.72 -3.36 15.42
C TYR A 132 -0.12 -3.51 16.81
N ALA A 133 -0.67 -2.80 17.79
CA ALA A 133 -0.33 -2.93 19.19
C ALA A 133 -1.47 -3.61 19.95
N LYS A 134 -1.12 -4.49 20.90
CA LYS A 134 -2.08 -5.12 21.80
C LYS A 134 -2.50 -4.17 22.92
N GLY A 135 -3.80 -4.06 23.18
CA GLY A 135 -4.40 -3.38 24.31
C GLY A 135 -5.46 -4.27 24.96
N GLY A 136 -5.18 -4.82 26.14
CA GLY A 136 -6.07 -5.80 26.77
C GLY A 136 -6.31 -7.02 25.86
N ASN A 137 -7.58 -7.27 25.53
CA ASN A 137 -8.02 -8.38 24.67
C ASN A 137 -8.28 -7.94 23.21
N SER A 138 -7.71 -6.83 22.79
CA SER A 138 -7.85 -6.34 21.42
C SER A 138 -6.53 -5.77 20.87
N TRP A 139 -6.54 -5.52 19.56
CA TRP A 139 -5.43 -4.98 18.80
C TRP A 139 -5.90 -3.74 18.05
N SER A 140 -5.09 -2.70 18.02
CA SER A 140 -5.36 -1.47 17.27
C SER A 140 -4.15 -1.09 16.42
N ARG A 141 -4.37 -0.35 15.32
CA ARG A 141 -3.24 0.15 14.52
C ARG A 141 -2.49 1.19 15.36
N LYS A 142 -1.17 1.04 15.43
CA LYS A 142 -0.26 1.95 16.14
C LYS A 142 0.42 2.93 15.19
N GLY A 143 0.76 2.46 13.99
CA GLY A 143 1.44 3.25 12.97
C GLY A 143 1.76 2.41 11.75
N ALA A 144 2.52 2.97 10.82
CA ALA A 144 2.97 2.26 9.64
C ALA A 144 4.38 2.65 9.23
N TYR A 145 5.13 1.66 8.71
CA TYR A 145 6.36 1.89 7.96
C TYR A 145 6.03 1.98 6.47
N LEU A 146 6.46 3.05 5.83
CA LEU A 146 6.28 3.28 4.39
C LEU A 146 7.65 3.14 3.71
N SER A 147 7.72 2.32 2.66
CA SER A 147 8.96 2.10 1.92
C SER A 147 9.34 3.29 1.05
N GLY A 148 10.64 3.48 0.88
CA GLY A 148 11.19 4.38 -0.12
C GLY A 148 12.70 4.20 -0.23
N HIS A 149 13.19 4.05 -1.46
CA HIS A 149 14.62 3.99 -1.81
C HIS A 149 15.46 3.02 -0.96
N GLY A 150 14.91 1.83 -0.67
CA GLY A 150 15.61 0.79 0.10
C GLY A 150 15.52 0.93 1.62
N GLY A 151 14.89 2.00 2.11
CA GLY A 151 14.61 2.23 3.52
C GLY A 151 13.11 2.24 3.84
N TYR A 152 12.81 2.56 5.10
CA TYR A 152 11.46 2.77 5.58
C TYR A 152 11.40 4.04 6.42
N LYS A 153 10.25 4.71 6.39
CA LYS A 153 9.91 5.80 7.31
C LYS A 153 8.69 5.41 8.11
N TYR A 154 8.80 5.53 9.43
CA TYR A 154 7.69 5.26 10.34
C TYR A 154 6.83 6.51 10.55
N TYR A 155 5.53 6.31 10.61
CA TYR A 155 4.53 7.32 10.95
C TYR A 155 3.59 6.77 12.01
N ASP A 156 3.28 7.57 13.02
CA ASP A 156 2.25 7.18 13.99
C ASP A 156 0.86 7.25 13.35
N TRP A 157 -0.04 6.35 13.78
CA TRP A 157 -1.34 6.20 13.11
C TRP A 157 -2.21 7.46 13.15
N ASN A 158 -2.05 8.26 14.21
CA ASN A 158 -2.76 9.52 14.40
C ASN A 158 -2.21 10.66 13.53
N GLU A 159 -1.01 10.53 12.96
CA GLU A 159 -0.44 11.48 12.01
C GLU A 159 -0.94 11.23 10.58
N MET A 160 -1.34 9.99 10.29
CA MET A 160 -1.77 9.57 8.96
C MET A 160 -3.20 10.01 8.67
N THR A 161 -3.45 10.42 7.42
CA THR A 161 -4.82 10.52 6.93
C THR A 161 -5.39 9.13 6.75
N THR A 162 -6.49 8.83 7.45
CA THR A 162 -7.15 7.52 7.46
C THR A 162 -8.63 7.66 7.11
N SER A 163 -9.30 6.55 6.80
CA SER A 163 -10.73 6.51 6.47
C SER A 163 -11.36 5.17 6.89
N ASN A 164 -12.69 5.13 6.99
CA ASN A 164 -13.44 3.88 7.19
C ASN A 164 -14.05 3.42 5.87
N GLU A 165 -14.27 2.12 5.67
CA GLU A 165 -14.83 1.60 4.40
C GLU A 165 -16.19 2.23 4.06
N SER A 166 -17.01 2.54 5.07
CA SER A 166 -18.33 3.17 4.88
C SER A 166 -18.27 4.58 4.26
N ASN A 167 -17.11 5.24 4.33
CA ASN A 167 -16.88 6.54 3.73
C ASN A 167 -15.39 6.73 3.40
N ILE A 168 -14.87 5.87 2.51
CA ILE A 168 -13.42 5.79 2.24
C ILE A 168 -12.84 7.10 1.67
N ALA A 169 -13.65 7.90 0.98
CA ALA A 169 -13.22 9.14 0.35
C ALA A 169 -13.00 10.30 1.34
N ALA A 170 -13.73 10.35 2.46
CA ALA A 170 -13.76 11.51 3.35
C ALA A 170 -12.39 11.92 3.90
N GLY A 171 -11.53 10.96 4.24
CA GLY A 171 -10.30 11.27 4.97
C GLY A 171 -10.57 11.75 6.40
N GLY A 172 -9.55 11.66 7.24
CA GLY A 172 -9.62 12.02 8.64
C GLY A 172 -8.44 11.44 9.39
N GLN A 173 -8.53 11.36 10.72
CA GLN A 173 -7.52 10.72 11.55
C GLN A 173 -8.14 9.61 12.38
N ASN A 174 -7.30 8.69 12.85
CA ASN A 174 -7.70 7.59 13.74
C ASN A 174 -8.84 6.72 13.18
N MET A 175 -8.86 6.44 11.88
CA MET A 175 -9.80 5.48 11.26
C MET A 175 -9.06 4.20 10.85
N ASP A 176 -9.70 3.34 10.06
CA ASP A 176 -9.21 1.97 9.81
C ASP A 176 -8.19 1.85 8.66
N HIS A 177 -8.34 2.66 7.60
CA HIS A 177 -7.59 2.50 6.35
C HIS A 177 -6.73 3.73 6.06
N PRO A 178 -5.40 3.60 5.88
CA PRO A 178 -4.52 4.73 5.60
C PRO A 178 -4.64 5.15 4.14
N LYS A 179 -4.68 6.46 3.88
CA LYS A 179 -4.48 7.02 2.55
C LYS A 179 -2.98 7.06 2.26
N ILE A 180 -2.58 6.45 1.14
CA ILE A 180 -1.17 6.31 0.77
C ILE A 180 -0.96 6.88 -0.62
N PHE A 181 0.09 7.67 -0.79
CA PHE A 181 0.43 8.40 -2.00
C PHE A 181 1.77 7.90 -2.56
N PRO A 182 1.76 6.92 -3.47
CA PRO A 182 2.98 6.53 -4.19
C PRO A 182 3.49 7.68 -5.06
N ALA A 183 4.79 7.92 -5.03
CA ALA A 183 5.47 8.84 -5.94
C ALA A 183 5.22 8.45 -7.40
N TRP A 184 5.09 9.47 -8.25
CA TRP A 184 4.67 9.29 -9.64
C TRP A 184 5.65 8.46 -10.48
N ALA A 185 6.96 8.66 -10.32
CA ALA A 185 7.95 7.89 -11.07
C ALA A 185 8.59 6.76 -10.29
N LYS A 186 8.92 7.03 -9.02
CA LYS A 186 9.77 6.16 -8.19
C LYS A 186 9.02 5.35 -7.12
N HIS A 187 7.70 5.50 -7.07
CA HIS A 187 6.76 4.74 -6.24
C HIS A 187 7.00 4.70 -4.72
N SER A 188 8.02 5.38 -4.18
CA SER A 188 8.17 5.65 -2.75
C SER A 188 6.84 6.08 -2.12
N MET A 189 6.57 5.57 -0.93
CA MET A 189 5.26 5.65 -0.28
C MET A 189 5.19 6.84 0.67
N PHE A 190 4.13 7.64 0.57
CA PHE A 190 3.94 8.81 1.43
C PHE A 190 2.53 8.87 2.02
N ILE A 191 2.36 9.69 3.06
CA ILE A 191 1.08 9.93 3.76
C ILE A 191 0.32 11.16 3.26
N ASP A 192 0.90 11.90 2.32
CA ASP A 192 0.41 13.20 1.84
C ASP A 192 0.66 13.38 0.33
N SER A 193 -0.05 14.33 -0.28
CA SER A 193 0.24 14.78 -1.64
C SER A 193 1.33 15.86 -1.64
N LYS A 194 2.09 15.94 -2.73
CA LYS A 194 3.11 16.96 -2.96
C LYS A 194 3.17 17.32 -4.44
N ASP A 195 2.96 18.59 -4.74
CA ASP A 195 3.28 19.19 -6.04
C ASP A 195 4.79 19.42 -6.12
N GLY A 196 5.54 18.31 -6.15
CA GLY A 196 6.97 18.31 -6.47
C GLY A 196 7.23 18.82 -7.90
N ASN A 197 8.49 18.92 -8.31
CA ASN A 197 8.78 19.17 -9.72
C ASN A 197 8.85 17.84 -10.49
N PRO A 198 7.82 17.46 -11.27
CA PRO A 198 7.82 16.18 -11.95
C PRO A 198 8.91 16.05 -13.02
N VAL A 199 9.49 17.17 -13.48
CA VAL A 199 10.61 17.19 -14.44
C VAL A 199 11.92 16.78 -13.76
N LEU A 200 12.03 17.03 -12.45
CA LEU A 200 13.22 16.70 -11.66
C LEU A 200 13.11 15.35 -10.97
N GLU A 201 12.06 14.55 -11.21
CA GLU A 201 11.88 13.22 -10.60
C GLU A 201 13.06 12.25 -10.87
N GLY A 202 13.93 12.51 -11.85
CA GLY A 202 15.18 11.76 -11.98
C GLY A 202 16.18 11.98 -10.84
N LEU A 203 16.03 13.06 -10.05
CA LEU A 203 16.93 13.55 -9.00
C LEU A 203 16.19 13.84 -7.67
N ASP A 204 15.00 14.44 -7.73
CA ASP A 204 14.16 14.83 -6.58
C ASP A 204 13.23 13.68 -6.14
N ALA A 205 13.02 12.65 -6.97
CA ALA A 205 12.17 11.53 -6.57
C ALA A 205 12.83 10.58 -5.57
N PHE A 206 14.02 10.92 -5.05
CA PHE A 206 14.74 10.16 -4.03
C PHE A 206 14.44 10.63 -2.60
N ASP A 207 13.63 11.67 -2.43
CA ASP A 207 13.30 12.24 -1.13
C ASP A 207 11.84 12.72 -1.01
N GLU A 208 11.55 13.48 0.05
CA GLU A 208 10.24 14.05 0.37
C GLU A 208 9.65 15.01 -0.67
N ASN A 209 10.44 15.44 -1.65
CA ASN A 209 10.01 16.30 -2.76
C ASN A 209 9.42 15.54 -3.94
N ALA A 210 9.43 14.20 -3.91
CA ALA A 210 8.82 13.37 -4.94
C ALA A 210 7.37 13.81 -5.22
N PHE A 211 7.07 14.08 -6.48
CA PHE A 211 5.75 14.45 -6.98
C PHE A 211 4.77 13.30 -6.76
N ARG A 212 3.66 13.62 -6.10
CA ARG A 212 2.60 12.66 -5.77
C ARG A 212 1.28 13.38 -5.57
N THR A 213 0.22 12.86 -6.17
CA THR A 213 -1.10 13.46 -6.17
C THR A 213 -2.17 12.39 -5.99
N SER A 214 -3.42 12.81 -5.85
CA SER A 214 -4.58 11.93 -5.79
C SER A 214 -5.38 11.97 -7.10
N SER A 215 -4.69 11.97 -8.24
CA SER A 215 -5.34 11.99 -9.57
C SER A 215 -6.26 10.79 -9.78
N TYR A 216 -5.91 9.66 -9.17
CA TYR A 216 -6.75 8.49 -9.09
C TYR A 216 -6.81 7.99 -7.65
N GLN A 217 -7.94 7.42 -7.29
CA GLN A 217 -8.15 6.86 -5.96
C GLN A 217 -8.61 5.41 -6.13
N TYR A 218 -7.89 4.48 -5.51
CA TYR A 218 -8.15 3.04 -5.65
C TYR A 218 -8.19 2.37 -4.29
N PHE A 219 -9.36 1.84 -3.93
CA PHE A 219 -9.53 0.99 -2.76
C PHE A 219 -9.81 -0.43 -3.24
N ASN A 220 -8.84 -1.32 -3.06
CA ASN A 220 -8.93 -2.69 -3.59
C ASN A 220 -10.15 -3.42 -3.01
N ALA A 221 -10.73 -4.32 -3.79
CA ALA A 221 -11.73 -5.27 -3.28
C ALA A 221 -11.06 -6.32 -2.37
N LYS A 222 -11.83 -7.06 -1.57
CA LYS A 222 -11.27 -8.09 -0.67
C LYS A 222 -10.60 -9.21 -1.47
N GLU A 223 -11.14 -9.54 -2.63
CA GLU A 223 -10.66 -10.56 -3.55
C GLU A 223 -9.35 -10.15 -4.25
N GLU A 224 -9.01 -8.87 -4.22
CA GLU A 224 -7.75 -8.33 -4.74
C GLU A 224 -6.63 -8.36 -3.68
N MET A 225 -6.94 -8.79 -2.44
CA MET A 225 -5.96 -8.96 -1.37
C MET A 225 -5.39 -10.37 -1.41
N ILE A 226 -4.21 -10.52 -2.01
CA ILE A 226 -3.60 -11.82 -2.25
C ILE A 226 -2.60 -12.12 -1.15
N GLN A 227 -2.90 -13.10 -0.31
CA GLN A 227 -1.96 -13.54 0.72
C GLN A 227 -0.76 -14.26 0.09
N VAL A 228 0.44 -13.86 0.46
CA VAL A 228 1.70 -14.50 0.05
C VAL A 228 2.25 -15.27 1.24
N VAL A 229 2.10 -16.59 1.20
CA VAL A 229 2.45 -17.49 2.31
C VAL A 229 3.61 -18.40 1.92
N PRO A 230 4.59 -18.64 2.81
CA PRO A 230 5.67 -19.61 2.57
C PRO A 230 5.17 -20.96 2.07
N ASN A 231 5.97 -21.61 1.21
CA ASN A 231 5.72 -22.93 0.63
C ASN A 231 4.50 -23.02 -0.31
N THR A 232 3.97 -21.88 -0.78
CA THR A 232 2.96 -21.85 -1.85
C THR A 232 3.60 -21.68 -3.23
N GLN A 233 2.85 -21.97 -4.30
CA GLN A 233 3.31 -21.75 -5.67
C GLN A 233 3.64 -20.27 -5.92
N LEU A 234 2.78 -19.35 -5.47
CA LEU A 234 3.01 -17.91 -5.61
C LEU A 234 4.28 -17.46 -4.88
N TRP A 235 4.48 -17.92 -3.65
CA TRP A 235 5.72 -17.66 -2.90
C TRP A 235 6.95 -18.16 -3.67
N THR A 236 6.89 -19.38 -4.20
CA THR A 236 8.00 -19.98 -4.95
C THR A 236 8.34 -19.20 -6.20
N LEU A 237 7.32 -18.77 -6.97
CA LEU A 237 7.51 -17.96 -8.17
C LEU A 237 8.15 -16.61 -7.84
N ILE A 238 7.69 -15.95 -6.78
CA ILE A 238 8.24 -14.65 -6.36
C ILE A 238 9.67 -14.82 -5.84
N ALA A 239 9.93 -15.83 -5.00
CA ALA A 239 11.23 -16.05 -4.38
C ALA A 239 12.31 -16.47 -5.38
N ASN A 240 11.94 -17.22 -6.43
CA ASN A 240 12.90 -17.70 -7.44
C ASN A 240 13.18 -16.67 -8.55
N LYS A 241 12.45 -15.56 -8.57
CA LYS A 241 12.66 -14.51 -9.57
C LYS A 241 13.81 -13.61 -9.16
N ASP A 242 14.75 -13.41 -10.07
CA ASP A 242 15.67 -12.28 -10.00
C ASP A 242 14.91 -10.99 -10.34
N TRP A 243 14.64 -10.20 -9.31
CA TRP A 243 13.94 -8.90 -9.40
C TRP A 243 14.89 -7.74 -9.72
N ASN A 244 16.16 -8.02 -10.03
CA ASN A 244 17.21 -7.02 -10.24
C ASN A 244 17.33 -6.07 -9.02
N LYS A 245 17.18 -4.77 -9.24
CA LYS A 245 17.25 -3.73 -8.19
C LYS A 245 16.01 -3.68 -7.28
N ALA A 246 14.89 -4.32 -7.66
CA ALA A 246 13.68 -4.38 -6.84
C ALA A 246 13.80 -5.46 -5.74
N SER A 247 14.73 -5.26 -4.81
CA SER A 247 15.13 -6.24 -3.79
C SER A 247 14.17 -6.38 -2.60
N SER A 248 13.00 -5.75 -2.65
CA SER A 248 11.99 -5.67 -1.59
C SER A 248 10.77 -6.54 -1.86
N SER A 249 10.93 -7.65 -2.59
CA SER A 249 9.84 -8.59 -2.86
C SER A 249 9.18 -9.13 -1.57
N PRO A 250 7.89 -9.56 -1.64
CA PRO A 250 7.12 -9.97 -0.45
C PRO A 250 7.80 -10.99 0.47
N ASN A 251 8.55 -11.95 -0.08
CA ASN A 251 9.30 -12.94 0.72
C ASN A 251 10.46 -12.30 1.49
N VAL A 252 11.22 -11.41 0.84
CA VAL A 252 12.33 -10.68 1.48
C VAL A 252 11.80 -9.80 2.61
N VAL A 253 10.69 -9.09 2.38
CA VAL A 253 10.03 -8.27 3.40
C VAL A 253 9.50 -9.11 4.54
N TYR A 254 8.87 -10.26 4.24
CA TYR A 254 8.38 -11.19 5.26
C TYR A 254 9.50 -11.63 6.21
N ASP A 255 10.67 -12.00 5.70
CA ASP A 255 11.79 -12.49 6.50
C ASP A 255 12.28 -11.46 7.53
N LYS A 256 12.36 -10.19 7.12
CA LYS A 256 12.78 -9.07 7.98
C LYS A 256 11.63 -8.31 8.64
N LEU A 257 10.38 -8.75 8.49
CA LEU A 257 9.18 -7.95 8.84
C LEU A 257 9.22 -7.39 10.26
N CYS A 258 9.67 -8.21 11.22
CA CYS A 258 9.75 -7.86 12.64
C CYS A 258 10.99 -7.07 13.03
N THR A 259 11.95 -6.89 12.12
CA THR A 259 13.20 -6.14 12.34
C THR A 259 13.27 -4.85 11.54
N ILE A 260 12.31 -4.59 10.64
CA ILE A 260 12.17 -3.31 9.93
C ILE A 260 11.98 -2.18 10.96
N LYS A 261 12.68 -1.07 10.74
CA LYS A 261 12.67 0.15 11.55
C LYS A 261 12.77 1.36 10.65
#